data_AF-A0A3C1X596-F1
#
_entry.id   AF-A0A3C1X596-F1
#
_cell.length_a   1.000
_cell.length_b   1.000
_cell.length_c   1.000
_cell.angle_alpha   90.00
_cell.angle_beta   90.00
_cell.angle_gamma   90.00
#
_symmetry.space_group_name_H-M   'P 1'
#
loop_
_entity.id
_entity.type
_entity.pdbx_description
1 polymer ?
#
loop_
_entity_poly.entity_id
_entity_poly.type
_entity_poly.pdbx_seq_one_letter_code
_entity_poly.pdbx_strand_id
1 'polypeptide(L)'
;MRGLFSDAAADPLGDLQVPPGELPAATYEGRARQLADEGNYRAAIRELLLGSMAWIERAGLIRYRRGLTNLDYVRSVWRELQKRQAYLVTAGCFERVYFGRRPATLEMFERCLEEFEGAFREEKTQPAAV
;
A
#
# COMPACT_ATOMS: atom_id res chain seq x y z
N MET A 1 -5.48 -23.77 24.51
CA MET A 1 -4.71 -22.73 25.24
C MET A 1 -4.11 -21.81 24.19
N ARG A 2 -4.72 -20.67 23.81
CA ARG A 2 -4.87 -19.38 24.52
C ARG A 2 -3.55 -18.61 24.65
N GLY A 3 -3.38 -17.60 23.80
CA GLY A 3 -2.78 -16.29 24.14
C GLY A 3 -1.29 -16.09 23.88
N LEU A 4 -0.91 -15.70 22.65
CA LEU A 4 0.37 -15.00 22.35
C LEU A 4 0.24 -13.88 21.31
N PHE A 5 -0.97 -13.38 21.06
CA PHE A 5 -1.19 -12.17 20.26
C PHE A 5 -1.76 -11.08 21.17
N SER A 6 -0.92 -10.58 22.06
CA SER A 6 -1.19 -9.35 22.78
C SER A 6 0.14 -8.73 23.12
N ASP A 7 0.70 -8.02 22.14
CA ASP A 7 1.37 -6.78 22.46
C ASP A 7 1.03 -5.77 21.38
N ALA A 8 0.82 -4.54 21.79
CA ALA A 8 0.31 -3.43 21.01
C ALA A 8 1.25 -3.02 19.86
N ALA A 9 1.31 -3.83 18.80
CA ALA A 9 1.79 -3.38 17.51
C ALA A 9 0.77 -2.34 17.04
N ALA A 10 1.11 -1.05 17.21
CA ALA A 10 0.46 0.06 16.55
C ALA A 10 0.07 -0.42 15.15
N ASP A 11 -1.23 -0.56 14.90
CA ASP A 11 -1.72 -1.08 13.64
C ASP A 11 -1.12 -0.17 12.56
N PRO A 12 -0.13 -0.64 11.79
CA PRO A 12 0.60 0.26 10.91
C PRO A 12 -0.31 0.80 9.81
N LEU A 13 -1.50 0.21 9.64
CA LEU A 13 -2.58 0.65 8.78
C LEU A 13 -3.84 1.08 9.57
N GLY A 14 -3.87 0.97 10.90
CA GLY A 14 -5.06 1.22 11.73
C GLY A 14 -5.26 2.67 12.13
N ASP A 15 -4.20 3.47 12.03
CA ASP A 15 -4.29 4.93 12.08
C ASP A 15 -4.80 5.53 10.76
N LEU A 16 -5.27 4.71 9.80
CA LEU A 16 -6.07 5.20 8.68
C LEU A 16 -7.44 5.66 9.20
N GLN A 17 -7.47 6.80 9.91
CA GLN A 17 -8.69 7.57 10.18
C GLN A 17 -9.33 8.06 8.87
N VAL A 18 -8.52 8.13 7.81
CA VAL A 18 -8.87 8.62 6.48
C VAL A 18 -8.68 7.48 5.46
N PRO A 19 -9.69 7.18 4.61
CA PRO A 19 -9.55 6.25 3.50
C PRO A 19 -8.38 6.64 2.59
N PRO A 20 -7.51 5.69 2.22
CA PRO A 20 -6.44 5.94 1.25
C PRO A 20 -6.91 6.61 -0.05
N GLY A 21 -8.12 6.27 -0.52
CA GLY A 21 -8.69 6.81 -1.76
C GLY A 21 -9.03 8.31 -1.74
N GLU A 22 -8.93 8.99 -0.58
CA GLU A 22 -9.12 10.44 -0.53
C GLU A 22 -8.01 11.22 -1.24
N LEU A 23 -6.78 10.69 -1.22
CA LEU A 23 -5.64 11.31 -1.90
C LEU A 23 -5.30 10.56 -3.20
N PRO A 24 -4.85 11.27 -4.24
CA PRO A 24 -4.33 10.65 -5.45
C PRO A 24 -3.14 9.73 -5.16
N ALA A 25 -3.00 8.65 -5.93
CA ALA A 25 -1.89 7.71 -5.81
C ALA A 25 -0.52 8.40 -5.96
N ALA A 26 -0.44 9.41 -6.83
CA ALA A 26 0.74 10.24 -7.04
C ALA A 26 1.18 11.02 -5.78
N THR A 27 0.24 11.38 -4.90
CA THR A 27 0.56 12.05 -3.63
C THR A 27 1.38 11.14 -2.72
N TYR A 28 0.99 9.86 -2.66
CA TYR A 28 1.70 8.85 -1.89
C TYR A 28 3.05 8.50 -2.53
N GLU A 29 3.14 8.44 -3.86
CA GLU A 29 4.42 8.28 -4.58
C GLU A 29 5.41 9.39 -4.21
N GLY A 30 4.96 10.66 -4.23
CA GLY A 30 5.80 11.80 -3.87
C GLY A 30 6.31 11.72 -2.43
N ARG A 31 5.44 11.36 -1.47
CA ARG A 31 5.83 11.15 -0.06
C ARG A 31 6.79 9.99 0.10
N ALA A 32 6.57 8.89 -0.63
CA ALA A 32 7.45 7.73 -0.59
C ALA A 32 8.86 8.08 -1.05
N ARG A 33 9.00 8.85 -2.13
CA ARG A 33 10.29 9.34 -2.64
C ARG A 33 10.99 10.24 -1.62
N GLN A 34 10.27 11.21 -1.03
CA GLN A 34 10.84 12.07 0.01
C GLN A 34 11.36 11.26 1.20
N LEU A 35 10.58 10.28 1.68
CA LEU A 35 11.00 9.41 2.79
C LEU A 35 12.21 8.54 2.42
N ALA A 36 12.32 8.11 1.16
CA ALA A 36 13.48 7.38 0.68
C ALA A 36 14.74 8.25 0.62
N ASP A 37 14.62 9.51 0.20
CA ASP A 37 15.73 10.48 0.21
C ASP A 37 16.25 10.74 1.64
N GLU A 38 15.36 10.68 2.63
CA GLU A 38 15.69 10.75 4.06
C GLU A 38 16.25 9.41 4.62
N GLY A 39 16.36 8.37 3.79
CA GLY A 39 16.80 7.02 4.19
C GLY A 39 15.74 6.20 4.93
N ASN A 40 14.51 6.69 5.04
CA ASN A 40 13.40 6.04 5.71
C ASN A 40 12.62 5.10 4.76
N TYR A 41 13.30 4.06 4.28
CA TYR A 41 12.72 3.08 3.36
C TYR A 41 11.52 2.33 3.94
N ARG A 42 11.47 2.16 5.27
CA ARG A 42 10.35 1.51 5.96
C ARG A 42 9.06 2.30 5.78
N ALA A 43 9.09 3.60 6.04
CA ALA A 43 7.95 4.47 5.83
C ALA A 43 7.65 4.67 4.34
N ALA A 44 8.69 4.73 3.50
CA ALA A 44 8.52 4.86 2.04
C ALA A 44 7.71 3.70 1.43
N ILE A 45 8.05 2.45 1.78
CA ILE A 45 7.30 1.25 1.32
C ILE A 45 5.85 1.28 1.81
N ARG A 46 5.61 1.79 3.03
CA ARG A 46 4.25 1.96 3.54
C ARG A 46 3.46 2.96 2.70
N GLU A 47 4.04 4.10 2.34
CA GLU A 47 3.36 5.08 1.48
C GLU A 47 3.04 4.48 0.09
N LEU A 48 3.92 3.68 -0.51
CA LEU A 48 3.62 2.98 -1.77
C LEU A 48 2.45 2.00 -1.65
N LEU A 49 2.35 1.29 -0.52
CA LEU A 49 1.20 0.42 -0.24
C LEU A 49 -0.10 1.23 -0.16
N LEU A 50 -0.08 2.37 0.55
CA LEU A 50 -1.22 3.27 0.65
C LEU A 50 -1.60 3.87 -0.69
N GLY A 51 -0.63 4.26 -1.53
CA GLY A 51 -0.88 4.73 -2.88
C GLY A 51 -1.56 3.67 -3.75
N SER A 52 -1.17 2.40 -3.58
CA SER A 52 -1.78 1.28 -4.31
C SER A 52 -3.24 1.08 -3.88
N MET A 53 -3.52 1.16 -2.57
CA MET A 53 -4.89 1.11 -2.03
C MET A 53 -5.72 2.30 -2.54
N ALA A 54 -5.14 3.51 -2.52
CA ALA A 54 -5.78 4.73 -2.97
C ALA A 54 -6.21 4.64 -4.42
N TRP A 55 -5.33 4.14 -5.30
CA TRP A 55 -5.67 3.91 -6.69
C TRP A 55 -6.84 2.95 -6.84
N ILE A 56 -6.81 1.81 -6.14
CA ILE A 56 -7.86 0.77 -6.22
C ILE A 56 -9.21 1.30 -5.75
N GLU A 57 -9.22 2.08 -4.67
CA GLU A 57 -10.42 2.73 -4.14
C GLU A 57 -10.98 3.77 -5.11
N ARG A 58 -10.12 4.64 -5.67
CA ARG A 58 -10.51 5.69 -6.62
C ARG A 58 -10.97 5.13 -7.97
N ALA A 59 -10.44 3.98 -8.38
CA ALA A 59 -10.92 3.22 -9.53
C ALA A 59 -12.27 2.53 -9.27
N GLY A 60 -12.84 2.62 -8.06
CA GLY A 60 -14.13 2.02 -7.72
C GLY A 60 -14.12 0.49 -7.64
N LEU A 61 -12.94 -0.13 -7.60
CA LEU A 61 -12.81 -1.61 -7.57
C LEU A 61 -13.14 -2.19 -6.20
N ILE A 62 -12.98 -1.38 -5.15
CA ILE A 62 -13.37 -1.70 -3.79
C ILE A 62 -13.83 -0.43 -3.09
N ARG A 63 -14.79 -0.55 -2.18
CA ARG A 63 -15.18 0.55 -1.28
C ARG A 63 -14.46 0.38 0.04
N TYR A 64 -13.81 1.44 0.51
CA TYR A 64 -13.17 1.44 1.82
C TYR A 64 -14.19 1.08 2.91
N ARG A 65 -13.77 0.17 3.81
CA ARG A 65 -14.44 -0.15 5.05
C ARG A 65 -13.40 -0.50 6.10
N ARG A 66 -13.70 -0.23 7.37
CA ARG A 66 -12.84 -0.68 8.47
C ARG A 66 -12.71 -2.21 8.44
N GLY A 67 -11.49 -2.71 8.62
CA GLY A 67 -11.17 -4.13 8.61
C GLY A 67 -10.89 -4.74 7.23
N LEU A 68 -10.70 -3.93 6.18
CA LEU A 68 -10.14 -4.44 4.91
C LEU A 68 -8.70 -4.93 5.13
N THR A 69 -8.42 -6.10 4.56
CA THR A 69 -7.10 -6.72 4.59
C THR A 69 -6.37 -6.53 3.26
N ASN A 70 -5.05 -6.70 3.26
CA ASN A 70 -4.26 -6.72 2.01
C ASN A 70 -4.81 -7.72 0.98
N LEU A 71 -5.35 -8.87 1.44
CA LEU A 71 -5.96 -9.86 0.57
C LEU A 71 -7.25 -9.36 -0.10
N ASP A 72 -8.01 -8.48 0.55
CA ASP A 72 -9.21 -7.90 -0.04
C ASP A 72 -8.87 -6.96 -1.20
N TYR A 73 -7.80 -6.17 -1.07
CA TYR A 73 -7.27 -5.35 -2.17
C TYR A 73 -6.75 -6.23 -3.31
N VAL A 74 -5.98 -7.28 -3.02
CA VAL A 74 -5.52 -8.25 -4.05
C VAL A 74 -6.70 -8.88 -4.79
N ARG A 75 -7.78 -9.21 -4.09
CA ARG A 75 -9.01 -9.74 -4.69
C ARG A 75 -9.72 -8.73 -5.57
N SER A 76 -9.72 -7.44 -5.22
CA SER A 76 -10.38 -6.40 -6.03
C SER A 76 -9.73 -6.21 -7.41
N VAL A 77 -8.41 -6.41 -7.52
CA VAL A 77 -7.66 -6.29 -8.78
C VAL A 77 -7.42 -7.65 -9.46
N TRP A 78 -8.17 -8.69 -9.12
CA TRP A 78 -7.87 -10.06 -9.59
C TRP A 78 -7.83 -10.22 -11.12
N ARG A 79 -8.62 -9.42 -11.85
CA ARG A 79 -8.65 -9.39 -13.33
C ARG A 79 -7.51 -8.59 -13.95
N GLU A 80 -6.88 -7.70 -13.18
CA GLU A 80 -5.77 -6.86 -13.64
C GLU A 80 -4.44 -7.47 -13.17
N LEU A 81 -3.95 -8.48 -13.91
CA LEU A 81 -2.78 -9.28 -13.53
C LEU A 81 -1.55 -8.43 -13.13
N GLN A 82 -1.25 -7.38 -13.89
CA GLN A 82 -0.14 -6.47 -13.60
C GLN A 82 -0.31 -5.78 -12.25
N LYS A 83 -1.49 -5.20 -11.97
CA LYS A 83 -1.78 -4.52 -10.69
C LYS A 83 -1.78 -5.48 -9.52
N ARG A 84 -2.30 -6.69 -9.74
CA ARG A 84 -2.26 -7.75 -8.73
C ARG A 84 -0.82 -8.09 -8.35
N GLN A 85 0.08 -8.26 -9.32
CA GLN A 85 1.49 -8.57 -9.05
C GLN A 85 2.17 -7.42 -8.33
N ALA A 86 2.02 -6.19 -8.82
CA ALA A 86 2.60 -5.01 -8.19
C ALA A 86 2.14 -4.81 -6.73
N TYR A 87 0.84 -5.01 -6.47
CA TYR A 87 0.30 -4.96 -5.12
C TYR A 87 0.89 -6.07 -4.23
N LEU A 88 0.98 -7.30 -4.73
CA LEU A 88 1.54 -8.44 -3.98
C LEU A 88 3.01 -8.22 -3.63
N VAL A 89 3.81 -7.67 -4.54
CA VAL A 89 5.22 -7.32 -4.27
C VAL A 89 5.31 -6.30 -3.14
N THR A 90 4.54 -5.21 -3.25
CA THR A 90 4.55 -4.11 -2.28
C THR A 90 4.05 -4.58 -0.91
N ALA A 91 2.91 -5.29 -0.86
CA ALA A 91 2.36 -5.85 0.38
C ALA A 91 3.30 -6.87 1.02
N GLY A 92 3.94 -7.73 0.23
CA GLY A 92 4.93 -8.69 0.72
C GLY A 92 6.18 -8.02 1.29
N CYS A 93 6.67 -6.94 0.68
CA CYS A 93 7.76 -6.13 1.24
C CYS A 93 7.34 -5.47 2.54
N PHE A 94 6.16 -4.85 2.57
CA PHE A 94 5.59 -4.25 3.78
C PHE A 94 5.50 -5.26 4.93
N GLU A 95 4.95 -6.45 4.68
CA GLU A 95 4.81 -7.49 5.70
C GLU A 95 6.16 -7.96 6.24
N ARG A 96 7.17 -8.13 5.38
CA ARG A 96 8.53 -8.51 5.80
C ARG A 96 9.21 -7.45 6.65
N VAL A 97 9.00 -6.17 6.32
CA VAL A 97 9.61 -5.04 7.04
C VAL A 97 8.90 -4.76 8.36
N TYR A 98 7.58 -4.83 8.40
CA TYR A 98 6.79 -4.49 9.58
C TYR A 98 6.60 -5.67 10.55
N PHE A 99 6.46 -6.89 10.04
CA PHE A 99 6.23 -8.09 10.87
C PHE A 99 7.40 -9.07 10.83
N GLY A 100 8.11 -9.15 9.70
CA GLY A 100 9.20 -10.12 9.49
C GLY A 100 10.55 -9.77 10.12
N ARG A 101 10.66 -8.68 10.90
CA ARG A 101 11.91 -8.18 11.51
C ARG A 101 13.06 -7.98 10.52
N ARG A 102 12.78 -7.80 9.23
CA ARG A 102 13.80 -7.49 8.22
C ARG A 102 14.03 -5.99 8.13
N PRO A 103 15.30 -5.53 8.02
CA PRO A 103 15.56 -4.12 7.75
C PRO A 103 15.03 -3.76 6.36
N ALA A 104 14.43 -2.58 6.24
CA ALA A 104 14.09 -2.02 4.94
C ALA A 104 15.38 -1.52 4.25
N THR A 105 15.57 -1.90 2.99
CA THR A 105 16.73 -1.48 2.19
C THR A 105 16.29 -0.62 1.01
N LEU A 106 17.23 0.12 0.45
CA LEU A 106 17.03 0.88 -0.79
C LEU A 106 16.54 -0.04 -1.92
N GLU A 107 17.18 -1.18 -2.13
CA GLU A 107 16.79 -2.17 -3.14
C GLU A 107 15.33 -2.63 -2.99
N MET A 108 14.87 -2.85 -1.75
CA MET A 108 13.48 -3.22 -1.48
C MET A 108 12.52 -2.08 -1.85
N PHE A 109 12.89 -0.83 -1.57
CA PHE A 109 12.10 0.34 -1.92
C PHE A 109 12.07 0.54 -3.44
N GLU A 110 13.21 0.54 -4.12
CA GLU A 110 13.32 0.71 -5.58
C GLU A 110 12.48 -0.32 -6.33
N ARG A 111 12.53 -1.59 -5.90
CA ARG A 111 11.68 -2.64 -6.47
C ARG A 111 10.19 -2.37 -6.27
N CYS A 112 9.78 -1.91 -5.08
CA CYS A 112 8.37 -1.56 -4.84
C CYS A 112 7.96 -0.35 -5.69
N LEU A 113 8.85 0.63 -5.85
CA LEU A 113 8.60 1.83 -6.63
C LEU A 113 8.44 1.48 -8.12
N GLU A 114 9.33 0.67 -8.69
CA GLU A 114 9.24 0.24 -10.10
C GLU A 114 7.91 -0.47 -10.40
N GLU A 115 7.52 -1.41 -9.55
CA GLU A 115 6.25 -2.13 -9.67
C GLU A 115 5.05 -1.19 -9.50
N PHE A 116 5.14 -0.27 -8.55
CA PHE A 116 4.10 0.74 -8.32
C PHE A 116 3.92 1.64 -9.55
N GLU A 117 5.02 2.15 -10.10
CA GLU A 117 5.00 3.04 -11.25
C GLU A 117 4.44 2.35 -12.50
N GLY A 118 4.80 1.09 -12.70
CA GLY A 118 4.30 0.30 -13.83
C GLY A 118 2.80 -0.02 -13.74
N ALA A 119 2.21 0.01 -12.54
CA ALA A 119 0.84 -0.47 -12.31
C ALA A 119 -0.17 0.59 -11.86
N PHE A 120 0.25 1.60 -11.09
CA PHE A 120 -0.60 2.51 -10.33
C PHE A 120 -0.32 4.01 -10.57
N ARG A 121 0.70 4.36 -11.38
CA ARG A 121 1.00 5.77 -11.71
C ARG A 121 -0.11 6.45 -12.51
N GLU A 122 -0.70 5.73 -13.47
CA GLU A 122 -1.80 6.27 -14.29
C GLU A 122 -3.14 6.07 -13.57
N GLU A 123 -3.71 7.15 -13.04
CA GLU A 123 -5.10 7.11 -12.56
C GLU A 123 -6.05 6.94 -13.75
N LYS A 124 -6.85 5.86 -13.74
CA LYS A 124 -8.09 5.87 -14.52
C LYS A 124 -8.99 6.90 -13.85
N THR A 125 -9.03 8.11 -14.40
CA THR A 125 -10.00 9.14 -14.00
C THR A 125 -11.40 8.57 -14.19
N GLN A 126 -11.97 8.02 -13.13
CA GLN A 126 -13.40 7.77 -13.05
C GLN A 126 -13.94 8.82 -12.09
N PRO A 127 -14.77 9.77 -12.56
CA PRO A 127 -15.29 10.80 -11.69
C PRO A 127 -16.08 10.14 -10.59
N ALA A 128 -15.75 10.48 -9.34
CA ALA A 128 -16.53 10.09 -8.18
C ALA A 128 -18.00 10.45 -8.44
N ALA A 129 -18.84 9.44 -8.62
CA ALA A 129 -20.27 9.63 -8.75
C ALA A 129 -20.79 10.18 -7.42
N VAL A 130 -21.23 11.44 -7.48
CA VAL A 130 -22.04 12.14 -6.48
C VAL A 130 -23.44 11.51 -6.42
#